data_AF-A0A950SXA3-F1
#
_entry.id   AF-A0A950SXA3-F1
#
_cell.length_a   1.000
_cell.length_b   1.000
_cell.length_c   1.000
_cell.angle_alpha   90.00
_cell.angle_beta   90.00
_cell.angle_gamma   90.00
#
_symmetry.space_group_name_H-M   'P 1'
#
loop_
_entity.id
_entity.type
_entity.pdbx_description
1 polymer ?
#
loop_
_entity_poly.entity_id
_entity_poly.type
_entity_poly.pdbx_seq_one_letter_code
_entity_poly.pdbx_strand_id
1 'polypeptide(L)'
;EVNDYRAEITPDGVIARDISVWQPDPDGTGKGASVTYTYKVLRPLTAYFIKTSQGPNFAMYFTITPVTERKSIAWMYVAMDYGDLSDEQVRQFQDAIIKQDIPIVESQRPELLPLDLQAELHLRSDRTAIAYRKWLKDMGLTFGTA
;
A
#
# COMPACT_ATOMS: atom_id res chain seq x y z
N GLU A 1 -1.09 -14.64 9.11
CA GLU A 1 -2.17 -14.83 8.14
C GLU A 1 -3.07 -13.60 8.19
N VAL A 2 -3.53 -13.09 7.04
CA VAL A 2 -4.41 -11.92 6.98
C VAL A 2 -5.86 -12.40 7.09
N ASN A 3 -6.63 -11.83 8.01
CA ASN A 3 -8.04 -12.15 8.18
C ASN A 3 -8.88 -11.68 6.97
N ASP A 4 -10.13 -12.16 6.88
CA ASP A 4 -11.05 -11.74 5.83
C ASP A 4 -11.29 -10.22 5.90
N TYR A 5 -10.99 -9.50 4.81
CA TYR A 5 -11.13 -8.05 4.74
C TYR A 5 -11.87 -7.63 3.47
N ARG A 6 -12.49 -6.45 3.49
CA ARG A 6 -13.27 -5.92 2.36
C ARG A 6 -12.49 -4.86 1.62
N ALA A 7 -12.54 -4.91 0.28
CA ALA A 7 -12.09 -3.85 -0.61
C ALA A 7 -13.28 -3.36 -1.45
N GLU A 8 -13.49 -2.05 -1.48
CA GLU A 8 -14.65 -1.41 -2.11
C GLU A 8 -14.18 -0.29 -3.04
N ILE A 9 -14.81 -0.20 -4.21
CA ILE A 9 -14.65 0.95 -5.13
C ILE A 9 -15.73 1.98 -4.74
N THR A 10 -15.31 3.22 -4.56
CA THR A 10 -16.15 4.35 -4.14
C THR A 10 -15.95 5.53 -5.09
N PRO A 11 -16.79 6.58 -5.04
CA PRO A 11 -16.56 7.80 -5.81
C PRO A 11 -15.19 8.47 -5.53
N ASP A 12 -14.64 8.25 -4.33
CA ASP A 12 -13.37 8.83 -3.89
C ASP A 12 -12.15 7.89 -4.11
N GLY A 13 -12.35 6.76 -4.79
CA GLY A 13 -11.31 5.77 -5.08
C GLY A 13 -11.54 4.42 -4.42
N VAL A 14 -10.47 3.65 -4.18
CA VAL A 14 -10.57 2.30 -3.60
C VAL A 14 -10.26 2.35 -2.11
N ILE A 15 -11.03 1.65 -1.30
CA ILE A 15 -10.80 1.54 0.13
C ILE A 15 -10.81 0.09 0.58
N ALA A 16 -9.82 -0.31 1.36
CA ALA A 16 -9.75 -1.60 2.02
C ALA A 16 -9.69 -1.40 3.54
N ARG A 17 -10.65 -1.98 4.26
CA ARG A 17 -10.82 -1.80 5.71
C ARG A 17 -10.68 -3.13 6.44
N ASP A 18 -10.50 -3.03 7.75
CA ASP A 18 -10.53 -4.17 8.68
C ASP A 18 -9.44 -5.22 8.39
N ILE A 19 -8.31 -4.77 7.84
CA ILE A 19 -7.13 -5.62 7.62
C ILE A 19 -6.41 -5.77 8.95
N SER A 20 -6.76 -6.83 9.69
CA SER A 20 -6.14 -7.13 10.98
C SER A 20 -4.99 -8.12 10.82
N VAL A 21 -3.82 -7.73 11.35
CA VAL A 21 -2.59 -8.53 11.29
C VAL A 21 -1.95 -8.56 12.68
N TRP A 22 -1.54 -9.76 13.12
CA TRP A 22 -0.68 -9.91 14.29
C TRP A 22 0.77 -9.53 13.92
N GLN A 23 1.35 -8.58 14.64
CA GLN A 23 2.76 -8.23 14.51
C GLN A 23 3.48 -8.52 15.83
N PRO A 24 4.69 -9.13 15.78
CA PRO A 24 5.45 -9.44 17.00
C PRO A 24 5.95 -8.19 17.72
N ASP A 25 6.10 -7.07 17.01
CA ASP A 25 6.45 -5.77 17.58
C ASP A 25 5.99 -4.62 16.64
N PRO A 26 4.70 -4.25 16.64
CA PRO A 26 4.18 -3.26 15.71
C PRO A 26 4.70 -1.84 15.98
N ASP A 27 5.05 -1.53 17.22
CA ASP A 27 5.33 -0.16 17.67
C ASP A 27 6.80 0.01 18.12
N GLY A 28 7.64 -1.01 17.94
CA GLY A 28 9.05 -0.98 18.35
C GLY A 28 9.28 -1.08 19.87
N THR A 29 8.31 -1.63 20.60
CA THR A 29 8.31 -1.76 22.07
C THR A 29 8.73 -3.15 22.55
N GLY A 30 9.00 -4.09 21.64
CA GLY A 30 9.26 -5.49 21.93
C GLY A 30 8.02 -6.31 22.33
N LYS A 31 6.80 -5.76 22.16
CA LYS A 31 5.54 -6.43 22.53
C LYS A 31 4.68 -6.69 21.31
N GLY A 32 4.21 -7.92 21.17
CA GLY A 32 3.29 -8.27 20.09
C GLY A 32 1.92 -7.64 20.29
N ALA A 33 1.32 -7.16 19.19
CA ALA A 33 -0.05 -6.68 19.18
C ALA A 33 -0.74 -6.91 17.83
N SER A 34 -2.07 -6.98 17.88
CA SER A 34 -2.90 -6.97 16.67
C SER A 34 -3.07 -5.53 16.23
N VAL A 35 -2.81 -5.27 14.96
CA VAL A 35 -2.95 -3.94 14.37
C VAL A 35 -3.93 -4.02 13.21
N THR A 36 -4.71 -2.94 13.06
CA THR A 36 -5.72 -2.84 12.02
C THR A 36 -5.26 -1.80 11.01
N TYR A 37 -5.28 -2.16 9.74
CA TYR A 37 -4.98 -1.25 8.65
C TYR A 37 -6.25 -0.86 7.90
N THR A 38 -6.33 0.43 7.57
CA THR A 38 -7.20 0.92 6.51
C THR A 38 -6.34 1.49 5.39
N TYR A 39 -6.42 0.87 4.22
CA TYR A 39 -5.77 1.35 3.00
C TYR A 39 -6.77 2.09 2.13
N LYS A 40 -6.31 3.16 1.47
CA LYS A 40 -7.05 3.94 0.50
C LYS A 40 -6.18 4.20 -0.71
N VAL A 41 -6.72 3.97 -1.91
CA VAL A 41 -6.18 4.52 -3.15
C VAL A 41 -7.01 5.74 -3.47
N LEU A 42 -6.47 6.93 -3.18
CA LEU A 42 -7.18 8.21 -3.26
C LEU A 42 -7.27 8.72 -4.72
N ARG A 43 -6.24 8.41 -5.50
CA ARG A 43 -6.09 8.66 -6.94
C ARG A 43 -5.28 7.50 -7.53
N PRO A 44 -5.31 7.26 -8.86
CA PRO A 44 -4.60 6.13 -9.47
C PRO A 44 -3.16 5.95 -8.97
N LEU A 45 -2.41 7.04 -8.84
CA LEU A 45 -1.00 7.02 -8.42
C LEU A 45 -0.78 7.52 -6.99
N THR A 46 -1.80 7.49 -6.15
CA THR A 46 -1.74 7.99 -4.78
C THR A 46 -2.45 7.04 -3.82
N ALA A 47 -1.67 6.44 -2.93
CA ALA A 47 -2.13 5.59 -1.86
C ALA A 47 -1.95 6.26 -0.49
N TYR A 48 -2.79 5.87 0.44
CA TYR A 48 -2.73 6.23 1.85
C TYR A 48 -3.02 4.99 2.67
N PHE A 49 -2.36 4.84 3.80
CA PHE A 49 -2.87 3.93 4.82
C PHE A 49 -2.72 4.53 6.20
N ILE A 50 -3.59 4.09 7.08
CA ILE A 50 -3.46 4.27 8.52
C ILE A 50 -3.45 2.92 9.19
N LYS A 51 -2.47 2.75 10.07
CA LYS A 51 -2.35 1.66 11.02
C LYS A 51 -2.87 2.18 12.35
N THR A 52 -3.96 1.61 12.80
CA THR A 52 -4.53 1.88 14.12
C THR A 52 -4.28 0.67 15.01
N SER A 53 -3.78 0.93 16.22
CA SER A 53 -3.69 -0.05 17.30
C SER A 53 -4.62 0.41 18.45
N GLN A 54 -4.65 -0.31 19.58
CA GLN A 54 -5.26 0.23 20.81
C GLN A 54 -4.48 1.43 21.38
N GLY A 55 -3.34 1.78 20.78
CA GLY A 55 -2.48 2.90 21.13
C GLY A 55 -2.17 3.77 19.90
N PRO A 56 -0.90 4.15 19.71
CA PRO A 56 -0.54 5.22 18.79
C PRO A 56 -0.78 4.87 17.32
N ASN A 57 -0.97 5.91 16.50
CA ASN A 57 -1.30 5.82 15.09
C ASN A 57 -0.07 6.06 14.21
N PHE A 58 0.05 5.25 13.17
CA PHE A 58 0.98 5.46 12.08
C PHE A 58 0.20 5.63 10.78
N ALA A 59 0.48 6.68 10.03
CA ALA A 59 -0.07 6.89 8.71
C ALA A 59 1.04 7.11 7.68
N MET A 60 0.81 6.61 6.47
CA MET A 60 1.69 6.87 5.34
C MET A 60 0.86 7.37 4.16
N TYR A 61 1.37 8.42 3.51
CA TYR A 61 0.91 8.89 2.23
C TYR A 61 1.99 8.61 1.19
N PHE A 62 1.62 7.89 0.13
CA PHE A 62 2.52 7.37 -0.87
C PHE A 62 2.02 7.81 -2.26
N THR A 63 2.82 8.57 -3.00
CA THR A 63 2.41 9.07 -4.31
C THR A 63 3.51 8.86 -5.35
N ILE A 64 3.11 8.52 -6.57
CA ILE A 64 4.01 8.17 -7.66
C ILE A 64 3.98 9.27 -8.73
N THR A 65 5.16 9.71 -9.15
CA THR A 65 5.33 10.46 -10.40
C THR A 65 5.67 9.49 -11.53
N PRO A 66 4.79 9.31 -12.52
CA PRO A 66 5.09 8.49 -13.68
C PRO A 66 6.02 9.27 -14.62
N VAL A 67 7.26 8.81 -14.79
CA VAL A 67 8.24 9.46 -15.69
C VAL A 67 8.11 8.89 -17.10
N THR A 68 8.00 7.56 -17.19
CA THR A 68 7.63 6.81 -18.40
C THR A 68 6.76 5.62 -17.99
N GLU A 69 6.26 4.84 -18.95
CA GLU A 69 5.47 3.63 -18.63
C GLU A 69 6.24 2.58 -17.80
N ARG A 70 7.58 2.67 -17.80
CA ARG A 70 8.48 1.73 -17.12
C ARG A 70 9.40 2.41 -16.09
N LYS A 71 9.16 3.68 -15.77
CA LYS A 71 9.98 4.45 -14.83
C LYS A 71 9.12 5.38 -13.98
N SER A 72 9.31 5.30 -12.68
CA SER A 72 8.54 6.04 -11.69
C SER A 72 9.44 6.64 -10.63
N ILE A 73 8.97 7.71 -9.98
CA ILE A 73 9.56 8.25 -8.75
C ILE A 73 8.51 8.08 -7.65
N ALA A 74 8.89 7.42 -6.56
CA ALA A 74 8.03 7.24 -5.39
C ALA A 74 8.32 8.30 -4.34
N TRP A 75 7.27 8.96 -3.86
CA TRP A 75 7.31 9.94 -2.78
C TRP A 75 6.52 9.43 -1.59
N MET A 76 7.11 9.55 -0.40
CA MET A 76 6.55 8.96 0.81
C MET A 76 6.59 9.97 1.94
N TYR A 77 5.47 10.08 2.62
CA TYR A 77 5.29 10.94 3.78
C TYR A 77 4.73 10.09 4.90
N VAL A 78 5.38 10.15 6.05
CA VAL A 78 4.98 9.42 7.25
C VAL A 78 4.53 10.41 8.30
N ALA A 79 3.42 10.09 8.97
CA ALA A 79 2.92 10.80 10.13
C ALA A 79 2.69 9.80 11.26
N MET A 80 3.19 10.12 12.44
CA MET A 80 3.11 9.29 13.64
C MET A 80 2.82 10.19 14.83
N ASP A 81 2.02 9.71 15.78
CA ASP A 81 1.75 10.40 17.05
C ASP A 81 2.60 9.84 18.22
N TYR A 82 3.69 9.14 17.89
CA TYR A 82 4.58 8.47 18.82
C TYR A 82 6.03 8.43 18.34
N GLY A 83 6.92 8.15 19.30
CA GLY A 83 8.35 7.94 19.07
C GLY A 83 9.21 9.15 19.45
N ASP A 84 10.41 8.86 19.96
CA ASP A 84 11.42 9.86 20.32
C ASP A 84 12.52 9.98 19.25
N LEU A 85 12.33 9.32 18.10
CA LEU A 85 13.27 9.34 16.98
C LEU A 85 13.24 10.71 16.30
N SER A 86 14.41 11.19 15.91
CA SER A 86 14.51 12.35 15.02
C SER A 86 13.96 12.05 13.63
N ASP A 87 13.49 13.07 12.91
CA ASP A 87 13.01 12.95 11.52
C ASP A 87 14.00 12.21 10.62
N GLU A 88 15.30 12.40 10.83
CA GLU A 88 16.34 11.74 10.03
C GLU A 88 16.42 10.23 10.31
N GLN A 89 16.29 9.82 11.57
CA GLN A 89 16.24 8.40 11.92
C GLN A 89 14.99 7.74 11.36
N VAL A 90 13.85 8.44 11.40
CA VAL A 90 12.60 7.98 10.79
C VAL A 90 12.78 7.83 9.27
N ARG A 91 13.37 8.82 8.59
CA ARG A 91 13.66 8.75 7.15
C ARG A 91 14.54 7.55 6.81
N GLN A 92 15.65 7.35 7.51
CA GLN A 92 16.58 6.25 7.26
C GLN A 92 15.92 4.88 7.45
N PHE A 93 15.09 4.74 8.48
CA PHE A 93 14.33 3.52 8.73
C PHE A 93 13.33 3.21 7.60
N GLN A 94 12.56 4.21 7.17
CA GLN A 94 11.59 4.05 6.08
C GLN A 94 12.29 3.77 4.74
N ASP A 95 13.42 4.43 4.48
CA ASP A 95 14.28 4.16 3.33
C ASP A 95 14.73 2.70 3.28
N ALA A 96 15.16 2.15 4.42
CA ALA A 96 15.63 0.77 4.51
C ALA A 96 14.51 -0.25 4.25
N ILE A 97 13.29 0.03 4.70
CA ILE A 97 12.11 -0.81 4.42
C ILE A 97 11.78 -0.76 2.93
N ILE A 98 11.61 0.44 2.37
CA ILE A 98 11.07 0.60 1.01
C ILE A 98 12.07 0.18 -0.07
N LYS A 99 13.38 0.29 0.19
CA LYS A 99 14.40 -0.22 -0.73
C LYS A 99 14.28 -1.74 -0.97
N GLN A 100 13.63 -2.49 -0.06
CA GLN A 100 13.40 -3.92 -0.23
C GLN A 100 12.35 -4.21 -1.32
N ASP A 101 11.40 -3.28 -1.55
CA ASP A 101 10.34 -3.46 -2.54
C ASP A 101 10.82 -3.22 -3.98
N ILE A 102 11.83 -2.37 -4.18
CA ILE A 102 12.39 -2.03 -5.50
C ILE A 102 12.69 -3.28 -6.35
N PRO A 103 13.53 -4.24 -5.91
CA PRO A 103 13.84 -5.42 -6.72
C PRO A 103 12.60 -6.31 -6.97
N ILE A 104 11.62 -6.33 -6.06
CA ILE A 104 10.39 -7.09 -6.23
C ILE A 104 9.54 -6.47 -7.35
N VAL A 105 9.36 -5.15 -7.34
CA VAL A 105 8.63 -4.43 -8.38
C VAL A 105 9.34 -4.54 -9.74
N GLU A 106 10.66 -4.31 -9.80
CA GLU A 106 11.42 -4.31 -11.05
C GLU A 106 11.53 -5.72 -11.70
N SER A 107 11.37 -6.78 -10.91
CA SER A 107 11.40 -8.15 -11.41
C SER A 107 10.05 -8.67 -11.92
N GLN A 108 8.94 -7.96 -11.67
CA GLN A 108 7.61 -8.42 -12.11
C GLN A 108 7.49 -8.48 -13.64
N ARG A 109 6.80 -9.51 -14.13
CA ARG A 109 6.52 -9.71 -15.56
C ARG A 109 5.05 -10.08 -15.77
N PRO A 110 4.37 -9.51 -16.78
CA PRO A 110 4.84 -8.42 -17.66
C PRO A 110 5.14 -7.12 -16.87
N GLU A 111 5.98 -6.23 -17.42
CA GLU A 111 6.39 -5.01 -16.70
C GLU A 111 5.25 -3.99 -16.56
N LEU A 112 4.30 -4.00 -17.50
CA LEU A 112 3.10 -3.17 -17.44
C LEU A 112 2.02 -3.88 -16.63
N LEU A 113 1.22 -3.11 -15.88
CA LEU A 113 0.19 -3.66 -15.00
C LEU A 113 -0.94 -4.28 -15.83
N PRO A 114 -1.15 -5.61 -15.82
CA PRO A 114 -2.28 -6.20 -16.52
C PRO A 114 -3.59 -5.78 -15.83
N LEU A 115 -4.54 -5.25 -16.60
CA LEU A 115 -5.89 -4.95 -16.10
C LEU A 115 -6.89 -6.08 -16.35
N ASP A 116 -6.53 -7.05 -17.19
CA ASP A 116 -7.32 -8.26 -17.34
C ASP A 116 -7.07 -9.22 -16.16
N LEU A 117 -8.11 -9.42 -15.36
CA LEU A 117 -8.08 -10.22 -14.14
C LEU A 117 -8.20 -11.73 -14.40
N GLN A 118 -8.41 -12.16 -15.65
CA GLN A 118 -8.53 -13.59 -15.98
C GLN A 118 -7.24 -14.38 -15.73
N ALA A 119 -6.10 -13.70 -15.58
CA ALA A 119 -4.78 -14.34 -15.39
C ALA A 119 -4.37 -14.57 -13.92
N GLU A 120 -5.05 -13.99 -12.92
CA GLU A 120 -4.57 -14.02 -11.53
C GLU A 120 -5.23 -15.10 -10.66
N LEU A 121 -4.39 -15.90 -9.96
CA LEU A 121 -4.85 -16.76 -8.87
C LEU A 121 -5.53 -15.89 -7.81
N HIS A 122 -6.80 -16.15 -7.51
CA HIS A 122 -7.57 -15.35 -6.55
C HIS A 122 -7.24 -15.74 -5.09
N LEU A 123 -6.14 -15.21 -4.53
CA LEU A 123 -5.91 -15.28 -3.09
C LEU A 123 -6.71 -14.18 -2.38
N ARG A 124 -7.04 -14.42 -1.11
CA ARG A 124 -7.82 -13.47 -0.28
C ARG A 124 -7.08 -12.14 -0.09
N SER A 125 -5.74 -12.18 -0.08
CA SER A 125 -4.86 -11.01 -0.06
C SER A 125 -5.10 -10.06 -1.23
N ASP A 126 -5.61 -10.56 -2.35
CA ASP A 126 -5.56 -9.85 -3.63
C ASP A 126 -6.78 -8.95 -3.86
N ARG A 127 -7.75 -8.95 -2.93
CA ARG A 127 -9.00 -8.18 -3.07
C ARG A 127 -8.76 -6.69 -3.33
N THR A 128 -7.80 -6.09 -2.64
CA THR A 128 -7.42 -4.68 -2.87
C THR A 128 -6.86 -4.47 -4.26
N ALA A 129 -5.95 -5.33 -4.72
CA ALA A 129 -5.34 -5.25 -6.04
C ALA A 129 -6.37 -5.48 -7.17
N ILE A 130 -7.29 -6.41 -6.97
CA ILE A 130 -8.42 -6.68 -7.88
C ILE A 130 -9.34 -5.44 -7.97
N ALA A 131 -9.73 -4.87 -6.83
CA ALA A 131 -10.57 -3.67 -6.80
C ALA A 131 -9.88 -2.47 -7.47
N TYR A 132 -8.58 -2.29 -7.22
CA TYR A 132 -7.76 -1.27 -7.85
C TYR A 132 -7.70 -1.42 -9.38
N ARG A 133 -7.42 -2.61 -9.90
CA ARG A 133 -7.38 -2.86 -11.35
C ARG A 133 -8.73 -2.65 -12.04
N LYS A 134 -9.83 -3.11 -11.42
CA LYS A 134 -11.19 -2.82 -11.93
C LYS A 134 -11.43 -1.33 -12.01
N TRP A 135 -11.10 -0.60 -10.94
CA TRP A 135 -11.28 0.84 -10.90
C TRP A 135 -10.45 1.58 -11.96
N LEU A 136 -9.20 1.19 -12.19
CA LEU A 136 -8.38 1.75 -13.26
C LEU A 136 -8.97 1.48 -14.65
N LYS A 137 -9.46 0.27 -14.88
CA LYS A 137 -10.11 -0.13 -16.13
C LYS A 137 -11.37 0.68 -16.39
N ASP A 138 -12.22 0.87 -15.38
CA ASP A 138 -13.44 1.65 -15.48
C ASP A 138 -13.17 3.14 -15.74
N MET A 139 -12.04 3.66 -15.24
CA MET A 139 -11.56 5.01 -15.53
C MET A 139 -11.00 5.16 -16.96
N GLY A 140 -10.70 4.05 -17.64
CA GLY A 140 -10.05 4.06 -18.94
C GLY A 140 -8.56 4.45 -18.88
N LEU A 141 -7.90 4.22 -17.74
CA LEU A 141 -6.46 4.47 -17.63
C LEU A 141 -5.70 3.47 -18.50
N THR A 142 -4.85 3.99 -19.40
CA THR A 142 -4.04 3.18 -20.32
C THR A 142 -2.53 3.29 -20.09
N PHE A 143 -2.07 4.40 -19.52
CA PHE A 143 -0.64 4.65 -19.32
C PHE A 143 -0.06 3.68 -18.27
N GLY A 144 0.98 2.93 -18.65
CA GLY A 144 1.64 1.98 -17.76
C GLY A 144 0.84 0.68 -17.49
N THR A 145 -0.23 0.44 -18.25
CA THR A 145 -1.11 -0.73 -18.10
C THR A 145 -1.10 -1.59 -19.37
N ALA A 146 -1.43 -2.86 -19.25
CA ALA A 146 -1.59 -3.82 -20.35
C ALA A 146 -2.96 -4.51 -20.33
#